data_AF-A0A2S5R5Y7-F1
#
_entry.id   AF-A0A2S5R5Y7-F1
#
_cell.length_a   1.000
_cell.length_b   1.000
_cell.length_c   1.000
_cell.angle_alpha   90.00
_cell.angle_beta   90.00
_cell.angle_gamma   90.00
#
_symmetry.space_group_name_H-M   'P 1'
#
loop_
_entity.id
_entity.type
_entity.pdbx_description
1 polymer ?
#
loop_
_entity_poly.entity_id
_entity_poly.type
_entity_poly.pdbx_seq_one_letter_code
_entity_poly.pdbx_strand_id
1 'polypeptide(L)'
;MDLLFSHLIGGDPTFLGWVITTLYFILVFRCATKLQAARNQHDRYLFWLTLLIVFLLLGVNKQLDLQTPFLIHLKILAVELGLLSQKLLLKLTFLLFAACFLLVLIWVGKRELASSIRRYRIVWLGLLLLFAFIFARAVIFNRLFSADDQLANHWSTKLELLAQIVILVGSFRGKTFKPESIGLASAEIIDQAESHALPARCPQCGQHTIAKAVANRVFKCKKCSTVFTVHK
;
A
#
# COMPACT_ATOMS: atom_id res chain seq x y z
N MET A 1 -8.27 -15.00 -37.54
CA MET A 1 -7.30 -14.43 -36.59
C MET A 1 -7.79 -13.10 -36.01
N ASP A 2 -8.51 -12.29 -36.77
CA ASP A 2 -8.96 -10.94 -36.33
C ASP A 2 -10.02 -10.94 -35.22
N LEU A 3 -10.93 -11.93 -35.19
CA LEU A 3 -11.93 -12.11 -34.11
C LEU A 3 -11.32 -12.54 -32.76
N LEU A 4 -10.13 -13.15 -32.79
CA LEU A 4 -9.39 -13.56 -31.59
C LEU A 4 -8.60 -12.38 -31.02
N PHE A 5 -8.13 -11.46 -31.87
CA PHE A 5 -7.43 -10.25 -31.47
C PHE A 5 -8.37 -9.16 -30.92
N SER A 6 -9.59 -9.02 -31.46
CA SER A 6 -10.57 -8.06 -30.95
C SER A 6 -11.06 -8.36 -29.54
N HIS A 7 -11.03 -9.64 -29.12
CA HIS A 7 -11.27 -10.04 -27.73
C HIS A 7 -10.02 -9.96 -26.83
N LEU A 8 -8.82 -9.85 -27.42
CA LEU A 8 -7.55 -9.83 -26.68
C LEU A 8 -7.20 -8.44 -26.12
N ILE A 9 -7.72 -7.37 -26.74
CA ILE A 9 -7.63 -6.00 -26.20
C ILE A 9 -8.85 -5.78 -25.30
N GLY A 10 -8.96 -6.63 -24.27
CA GLY A 10 -10.06 -6.66 -23.31
C GLY A 10 -9.90 -5.58 -22.24
N GLY A 11 -10.26 -4.35 -22.58
CA GLY A 11 -10.60 -3.35 -21.57
C GLY A 11 -12.02 -3.58 -21.08
N ASP A 12 -12.24 -3.65 -19.76
CA ASP A 12 -13.58 -3.66 -19.16
C ASP A 12 -14.23 -2.30 -19.46
N PRO A 13 -15.17 -2.19 -20.43
CA PRO A 13 -15.64 -0.89 -20.94
C PRO A 13 -16.62 -0.22 -19.96
N THR A 14 -16.79 -0.79 -18.77
CA THR A 14 -17.69 -0.28 -17.75
C THR A 14 -17.14 1.00 -17.13
N PHE A 15 -18.02 1.99 -16.97
CA PHE A 15 -17.69 3.24 -16.27
C PHE A 15 -17.05 2.98 -14.89
N LEU A 16 -17.56 1.96 -14.19
CA LEU A 16 -17.06 1.56 -12.87
C LEU A 16 -15.64 0.96 -12.94
N GLY A 17 -15.31 0.21 -13.99
CA GLY A 17 -13.95 -0.26 -14.26
C GLY A 17 -12.96 0.90 -14.41
N TRP A 18 -13.32 1.91 -15.21
CA TRP A 18 -12.50 3.12 -15.37
C TRP A 18 -12.33 3.91 -14.07
N VAL A 19 -13.39 4.06 -13.27
CA VAL A 19 -13.31 4.71 -11.95
C VAL A 19 -12.29 4.01 -11.04
N ILE A 20 -12.35 2.68 -10.97
CA ILE A 20 -11.41 1.85 -10.17
C ILE A 20 -9.98 2.00 -10.69
N THR A 21 -9.79 2.00 -12.00
CA THR A 21 -8.47 2.22 -12.62
C THR A 21 -7.91 3.60 -12.27
N THR A 22 -8.70 4.66 -12.39
CA THR A 22 -8.28 6.02 -12.02
C THR A 22 -7.89 6.08 -10.54
N LEU A 23 -8.64 5.42 -9.66
CA LEU A 23 -8.31 5.34 -8.23
C LEU A 23 -6.98 4.62 -7.97
N TYR A 24 -6.66 3.55 -8.69
CA TYR A 24 -5.33 2.93 -8.63
C TYR A 24 -4.23 3.93 -9.05
N PHE A 25 -4.42 4.67 -10.14
CA PHE A 25 -3.43 5.68 -10.54
C PHE A 25 -3.27 6.81 -9.51
N ILE A 26 -4.35 7.24 -8.87
CA ILE A 26 -4.28 8.19 -7.75
C ILE A 26 -3.48 7.59 -6.59
N LEU A 27 -3.71 6.32 -6.24
CA LEU A 27 -2.95 5.62 -5.19
C LEU A 27 -1.46 5.50 -5.55
N VAL A 28 -1.13 5.18 -6.81
CA VAL A 28 0.26 5.15 -7.32
C VAL A 28 0.91 6.52 -7.15
N PHE A 29 0.25 7.59 -7.59
CA PHE A 29 0.74 8.95 -7.43
C PHE A 29 0.97 9.29 -5.95
N ARG A 30 0.03 8.92 -5.07
CA ARG A 30 0.16 9.13 -3.62
C ARG A 30 1.34 8.35 -3.04
N CYS A 31 1.53 7.09 -3.41
CA CYS A 31 2.69 6.32 -2.98
C CYS A 31 3.99 6.95 -3.48
N ALA A 32 4.04 7.46 -4.72
CA ALA A 32 5.22 8.14 -5.26
C ALA A 32 5.57 9.40 -4.47
N THR A 33 4.58 10.22 -4.10
CA THR A 33 4.83 11.42 -3.26
C THR A 33 5.37 11.05 -1.88
N LYS A 34 4.87 9.95 -1.28
CA LYS A 34 5.35 9.46 0.03
C LYS A 34 6.73 8.81 -0.07
N LEU A 35 7.01 8.14 -1.19
CA LEU A 35 8.31 7.56 -1.51
C LEU A 35 9.39 8.64 -1.61
N GLN A 36 9.11 9.74 -2.33
CA GLN A 36 10.01 10.89 -2.40
C GLN A 36 10.26 11.53 -1.03
N ALA A 37 9.22 11.66 -0.21
CA ALA A 37 9.35 12.18 1.16
C ALA A 37 10.11 11.22 2.11
N ALA A 38 10.19 9.94 1.78
CA ALA A 38 10.86 8.90 2.56
C ALA A 38 12.27 8.54 2.04
N ARG A 39 12.82 9.28 1.07
CA ARG A 39 14.09 8.96 0.40
C ARG A 39 15.27 8.73 1.34
N ASN A 40 15.29 9.41 2.49
CA ASN A 40 16.36 9.30 3.50
C ASN A 40 16.07 8.25 4.60
N GLN A 41 14.97 7.51 4.49
CA GLN A 41 14.54 6.50 5.47
C GLN A 41 14.30 5.18 4.75
N HIS A 42 15.35 4.35 4.67
CA HIS A 42 15.40 3.11 3.89
C HIS A 42 14.15 2.22 4.10
N ASP A 43 13.83 1.98 5.36
CA ASP A 43 12.67 1.23 5.83
C ASP A 43 11.34 1.69 5.21
N ARG A 44 11.06 2.99 5.33
CA ARG A 44 9.82 3.56 4.80
C ARG A 44 9.82 3.64 3.29
N TYR A 45 10.98 3.87 2.68
CA TYR A 45 11.16 3.90 1.24
C TYR A 45 10.73 2.56 0.62
N LEU A 46 11.25 1.44 1.15
CA LEU A 46 10.91 0.10 0.65
C LEU A 46 9.41 -0.20 0.77
N PHE A 47 8.77 0.19 1.87
CA PHE A 47 7.33 0.03 2.04
C PHE A 47 6.51 0.78 0.97
N TRP A 48 6.79 2.07 0.76
CA TRP A 48 6.06 2.88 -0.23
C TRP A 48 6.36 2.45 -1.66
N LEU A 49 7.59 2.00 -1.94
CA LEU A 49 7.98 1.45 -3.24
C LEU A 49 7.21 0.16 -3.54
N THR A 50 7.13 -0.74 -2.55
CA THR A 50 6.41 -2.00 -2.69
C THR A 50 4.93 -1.73 -2.98
N LEU A 51 4.28 -0.85 -2.22
CA LEU A 51 2.88 -0.46 -2.48
C LEU A 51 2.68 0.21 -3.83
N LEU A 52 3.61 1.06 -4.26
CA LEU A 52 3.57 1.69 -5.58
C LEU A 52 3.54 0.64 -6.68
N ILE A 53 4.47 -0.33 -6.62
CA ILE A 53 4.56 -1.42 -7.60
C ILE A 53 3.27 -2.26 -7.56
N VAL A 54 2.78 -2.62 -6.37
CA VAL A 54 1.54 -3.39 -6.21
C VAL A 54 0.35 -2.67 -6.88
N PHE A 55 0.11 -1.39 -6.59
CA PHE A 55 -1.02 -0.67 -7.16
C PHE A 55 -0.89 -0.44 -8.66
N LEU A 56 0.33 -0.22 -9.14
CA LEU A 56 0.58 -0.09 -10.58
C LEU A 56 0.24 -1.39 -11.30
N LEU A 57 0.74 -2.53 -10.79
CA LEU A 57 0.44 -3.84 -11.35
C LEU A 57 -1.06 -4.15 -11.28
N LEU A 58 -1.73 -3.85 -10.17
CA LEU A 58 -3.19 -4.06 -10.03
C LEU A 58 -4.00 -3.18 -10.98
N GLY A 59 -3.64 -1.90 -11.13
CA GLY A 59 -4.33 -0.98 -12.04
C GLY A 59 -4.18 -1.36 -13.51
N VAL A 60 -2.96 -1.75 -13.92
CA VAL A 60 -2.69 -2.26 -15.28
C VAL A 60 -3.41 -3.59 -15.51
N ASN A 61 -3.33 -4.51 -14.55
CA ASN A 61 -4.01 -5.81 -14.63
C ASN A 61 -5.53 -5.66 -14.75
N LYS A 62 -6.13 -4.69 -14.04
CA LYS A 62 -7.56 -4.42 -14.12
C LYS A 62 -8.00 -3.97 -15.52
N GLN A 63 -7.20 -3.16 -16.21
CA GLN A 63 -7.53 -2.67 -17.55
C GLN A 63 -7.20 -3.65 -18.65
N LEU A 64 -6.10 -4.40 -18.56
CA LEU A 64 -5.79 -5.43 -19.57
C LEU A 64 -6.64 -6.70 -19.37
N ASP A 65 -7.42 -6.78 -18.29
CA ASP A 65 -8.09 -7.99 -17.78
C ASP A 65 -7.28 -9.26 -18.09
N LEU A 66 -5.96 -9.24 -17.79
CA LEU A 66 -5.01 -10.27 -18.21
C LEU A 66 -5.43 -11.66 -17.72
N GLN A 67 -6.25 -11.69 -16.66
CA GLN A 67 -6.83 -12.88 -16.10
C GLN A 67 -7.60 -13.69 -17.14
N THR A 68 -8.48 -13.07 -17.93
CA THR A 68 -9.33 -13.78 -18.91
C THR A 68 -8.52 -14.45 -20.05
N PRO A 69 -7.65 -13.75 -20.81
CA PRO A 69 -6.86 -14.35 -21.86
C PRO A 69 -5.79 -15.32 -21.34
N PHE A 70 -5.16 -15.04 -20.19
CA PHE A 70 -4.20 -15.95 -19.57
C PHE A 70 -4.85 -17.29 -19.20
N LEU A 71 -6.06 -17.26 -18.64
CA LEU A 71 -6.81 -18.45 -18.30
C LEU A 71 -7.27 -19.23 -19.54
N ILE A 72 -7.64 -18.54 -20.61
CA ILE A 72 -7.96 -19.18 -21.89
C ILE A 72 -6.72 -19.88 -22.46
N HIS A 73 -5.57 -19.21 -22.48
CA HIS A 73 -4.30 -19.81 -22.91
C HIS A 73 -3.89 -21.00 -22.06
N LEU A 74 -4.00 -20.90 -20.73
CA LEU A 74 -3.77 -22.02 -19.81
C LEU A 74 -4.74 -23.18 -20.07
N LYS A 75 -6.01 -22.89 -20.37
CA LYS A 75 -7.00 -23.92 -20.70
C LYS A 75 -6.65 -24.63 -22.01
N ILE A 76 -6.21 -23.90 -23.04
CA ILE A 76 -5.77 -24.47 -24.32
C ILE A 76 -4.54 -25.36 -24.10
N LEU A 77 -3.50 -24.84 -23.44
CA LEU A 77 -2.30 -25.61 -23.10
C LEU A 77 -2.61 -26.85 -22.25
N ALA A 78 -3.52 -26.74 -21.28
CA ALA A 78 -3.91 -27.87 -20.44
C ALA A 78 -4.72 -28.93 -21.20
N VAL A 79 -5.47 -28.55 -22.23
CA VAL A 79 -6.17 -29.49 -23.12
C VAL A 79 -5.15 -30.19 -24.02
N GLU A 80 -4.22 -29.45 -24.63
CA GLU A 80 -3.16 -29.98 -25.49
C GLU A 80 -2.24 -30.95 -24.76
N LEU A 81 -1.90 -30.65 -23.50
CA LEU A 81 -1.05 -31.52 -22.68
C LEU A 81 -1.83 -32.65 -21.97
N GLY A 82 -3.17 -32.69 -22.08
CA GLY A 82 -4.00 -33.68 -21.38
C GLY A 82 -4.09 -33.48 -19.85
N LEU A 83 -3.62 -32.34 -19.34
CA LEU A 83 -3.59 -31.98 -17.90
C LEU A 83 -4.93 -31.49 -17.34
N LEU A 84 -6.05 -31.73 -18.03
CA LEU A 84 -7.40 -31.37 -17.57
C LEU A 84 -7.75 -31.94 -16.18
N SER A 85 -7.09 -33.01 -15.76
CA SER A 85 -7.18 -33.63 -14.43
C SER A 85 -6.46 -32.84 -13.33
N GLN A 86 -5.56 -31.90 -13.66
CA GLN A 86 -4.75 -31.12 -12.71
C GLN A 86 -5.25 -29.68 -12.46
N LYS A 87 -6.54 -29.41 -12.72
CA LYS A 87 -7.18 -28.12 -12.39
C LYS A 87 -6.93 -27.70 -10.94
N LEU A 88 -6.82 -28.66 -10.02
CA LEU A 88 -6.53 -28.42 -8.61
C LEU A 88 -5.11 -27.86 -8.39
N LEU A 89 -4.11 -28.35 -9.13
CA LEU A 89 -2.72 -27.94 -8.98
C LEU A 89 -2.52 -26.48 -9.39
N LEU A 90 -3.08 -26.09 -10.54
CA LEU A 90 -3.01 -24.70 -11.03
C LEU A 90 -3.74 -23.71 -10.10
N LYS A 91 -4.86 -24.15 -9.50
CA LYS A 91 -5.60 -23.36 -8.50
C LYS A 91 -4.78 -23.18 -7.22
N LEU A 92 -4.15 -24.25 -6.74
CA LEU A 92 -3.34 -24.22 -5.52
C LEU A 92 -2.10 -23.36 -5.70
N THR A 93 -1.41 -23.42 -6.84
CA THR A 93 -0.21 -22.60 -7.09
C THR A 93 -0.54 -21.11 -7.13
N PHE A 94 -1.64 -20.70 -7.78
CA PHE A 94 -2.07 -19.30 -7.77
C PHE A 94 -2.43 -18.81 -6.35
N LEU A 95 -3.17 -19.64 -5.59
CA LEU A 95 -3.55 -19.31 -4.22
C LEU A 95 -2.32 -19.20 -3.29
N LEU A 96 -1.38 -20.14 -3.41
CA LEU A 96 -0.14 -20.14 -2.65
C LEU A 96 0.71 -18.91 -2.99
N PHE A 97 0.82 -18.54 -4.26
CA PHE A 97 1.55 -17.35 -4.66
C PHE A 97 0.94 -16.08 -4.07
N ALA A 98 -0.40 -15.93 -4.13
CA ALA A 98 -1.11 -14.80 -3.53
C ALA A 98 -0.95 -14.75 -2.00
N ALA A 99 -0.99 -15.91 -1.32
CA ALA A 99 -0.79 -16.02 0.12
C ALA A 99 0.65 -15.67 0.52
N CYS A 100 1.67 -16.18 -0.19
CA CYS A 100 3.07 -15.85 0.04
C CYS A 100 3.33 -14.36 -0.17
N PHE A 101 2.77 -13.77 -1.23
CA PHE A 101 2.87 -12.35 -1.50
C PHE A 101 2.29 -11.49 -0.37
N LEU A 102 1.15 -11.90 0.21
CA LEU A 102 0.60 -11.25 1.40
C LEU A 102 1.56 -11.33 2.58
N LEU A 103 2.08 -12.52 2.88
CA LEU A 103 2.96 -12.71 4.03
C LEU A 103 4.18 -11.78 3.94
N VAL A 104 4.73 -11.62 2.74
CA VAL A 104 5.79 -10.64 2.47
C VAL A 104 5.32 -9.21 2.72
N LEU A 105 4.15 -8.80 2.21
CA LEU A 105 3.61 -7.46 2.46
C LEU A 105 3.35 -7.16 3.94
N ILE A 106 2.78 -8.11 4.68
CA ILE A 106 2.56 -8.00 6.12
C ILE A 106 3.89 -7.96 6.86
N TRP A 107 4.84 -8.80 6.48
CA TRP A 107 6.16 -8.86 7.12
C TRP A 107 6.93 -7.54 6.91
N VAL A 108 7.02 -7.06 5.67
CA VAL A 108 7.61 -5.76 5.32
C VAL A 108 6.86 -4.65 6.07
N GLY A 109 5.54 -4.58 5.98
CA GLY A 109 4.80 -3.52 6.66
C GLY A 109 4.94 -3.58 8.20
N LYS A 110 4.99 -4.75 8.83
CA LYS A 110 5.22 -4.86 10.27
C LYS A 110 6.64 -4.42 10.62
N ARG A 111 7.66 -4.79 9.84
CA ARG A 111 9.05 -4.38 10.06
C ARG A 111 9.22 -2.87 9.91
N GLU A 112 8.78 -2.33 8.78
CA GLU A 112 9.04 -0.94 8.40
C GLU A 112 8.10 0.08 9.08
N LEU A 113 6.91 -0.36 9.48
CA LEU A 113 5.86 0.49 10.04
C LEU A 113 5.49 0.15 11.49
N ALA A 114 6.19 -0.77 12.18
CA ALA A 114 5.92 -1.12 13.59
C ALA A 114 5.83 0.12 14.50
N SER A 115 6.78 1.04 14.38
CA SER A 115 6.81 2.29 15.16
C SER A 115 5.66 3.25 14.86
N SER A 116 5.03 3.11 13.69
CA SER A 116 4.01 4.02 13.16
C SER A 116 2.65 3.33 12.95
N ILE A 117 2.45 2.13 13.47
CA ILE A 117 1.26 1.30 13.22
C ILE A 117 -0.02 2.02 13.64
N ARG A 118 0.04 2.81 14.73
CA ARG A 118 -1.10 3.61 15.23
C ARG A 118 -1.47 4.76 14.28
N ARG A 119 -0.49 5.31 13.55
CA ARG A 119 -0.69 6.40 12.58
C ARG A 119 -1.28 5.89 11.26
N TYR A 120 -0.96 4.67 10.87
CA TYR A 120 -1.36 4.08 9.58
C TYR A 120 -2.43 2.99 9.72
N ARG A 121 -3.17 2.92 10.84
CA ARG A 121 -4.23 1.90 11.08
C ARG A 121 -5.25 1.81 9.93
N ILE A 122 -5.61 2.95 9.35
CA ILE A 122 -6.57 3.01 8.24
C ILE A 122 -5.97 2.41 6.96
N VAL A 123 -4.70 2.66 6.67
CA VAL A 123 -4.00 2.05 5.52
C VAL A 123 -3.94 0.53 5.68
N TRP A 124 -3.64 0.05 6.88
CA TRP A 124 -3.65 -1.38 7.20
C TRP A 124 -5.02 -2.02 7.01
N LEU A 125 -6.10 -1.36 7.45
CA LEU A 125 -7.46 -1.83 7.23
C LEU A 125 -7.78 -1.89 5.73
N GLY A 126 -7.37 -0.88 4.97
CA GLY A 126 -7.56 -0.84 3.52
C GLY A 126 -6.79 -1.95 2.79
N LEU A 127 -5.55 -2.25 3.22
CA LEU A 127 -4.76 -3.37 2.69
C LEU A 127 -5.41 -4.72 3.02
N LEU A 128 -5.97 -4.87 4.22
CA LEU A 128 -6.72 -6.08 4.60
C LEU A 128 -7.97 -6.27 3.70
N LEU A 129 -8.70 -5.20 3.41
CA LEU A 129 -9.86 -5.23 2.51
C LEU A 129 -9.44 -5.53 1.06
N LEU A 130 -8.34 -4.93 0.57
CA LEU A 130 -7.80 -5.20 -0.75
C LEU A 130 -7.42 -6.68 -0.88
N PHE A 131 -6.88 -7.25 0.19
CA PHE A 131 -6.53 -8.66 0.21
C PHE A 131 -7.76 -9.57 0.26
N ALA A 132 -8.78 -9.22 1.05
CA ALA A 132 -10.06 -9.92 1.01
C ALA A 132 -10.67 -9.90 -0.40
N PHE A 133 -10.50 -8.80 -1.15
CA PHE A 133 -10.87 -8.74 -2.56
C PHE A 133 -10.03 -9.68 -3.45
N ILE A 134 -8.71 -9.70 -3.31
CA ILE A 134 -7.83 -10.61 -4.08
C ILE A 134 -8.24 -12.08 -3.82
N PHE A 135 -8.52 -12.44 -2.56
CA PHE A 135 -9.02 -13.76 -2.23
C PHE A 135 -10.43 -14.02 -2.76
N ALA A 136 -11.34 -13.06 -2.67
CA ALA A 136 -12.67 -13.20 -3.25
C ALA A 136 -12.58 -13.46 -4.76
N ARG A 137 -11.67 -12.79 -5.47
CA ARG A 137 -11.37 -13.06 -6.89
C ARG A 137 -10.81 -14.46 -7.12
N ALA A 138 -9.94 -14.97 -6.24
CA ALA A 138 -9.44 -16.34 -6.32
C ALA A 138 -10.53 -17.40 -6.05
N VAL A 139 -11.45 -17.14 -5.11
CA VAL A 139 -12.60 -18.01 -4.80
C VAL A 139 -13.63 -17.97 -5.91
N ILE A 140 -13.91 -16.80 -6.48
CA ILE A 140 -14.77 -16.65 -7.67
C ILE A 140 -14.15 -17.43 -8.85
N PHE A 141 -12.83 -17.38 -9.02
CA PHE A 141 -12.14 -18.23 -10.01
C PHE A 141 -12.33 -19.74 -9.73
N ASN A 142 -12.35 -20.15 -8.46
CA ASN A 142 -12.69 -21.53 -8.10
C ASN A 142 -14.14 -21.91 -8.50
N ARG A 143 -15.07 -20.96 -8.38
CA ARG A 143 -16.51 -21.11 -8.70
C ARG A 143 -16.87 -20.87 -10.17
N LEU A 144 -16.02 -20.22 -10.96
CA LEU A 144 -16.24 -19.99 -12.39
C LEU A 144 -16.34 -21.30 -13.21
N PHE A 145 -15.93 -22.43 -12.63
CA PHE A 145 -16.21 -23.79 -13.14
C PHE A 145 -17.64 -24.29 -12.83
N SER A 146 -18.50 -23.49 -12.20
CA SER A 146 -19.83 -23.86 -11.70
C SER A 146 -20.85 -22.74 -12.00
N ALA A 147 -20.98 -22.40 -13.28
CA ALA A 147 -22.10 -21.81 -14.02
C ALA A 147 -22.93 -20.58 -13.53
N ASP A 148 -22.95 -20.19 -12.26
CA ASP A 148 -23.85 -19.12 -11.80
C ASP A 148 -23.18 -18.26 -10.74
N ASP A 149 -22.71 -17.04 -11.07
CA ASP A 149 -22.29 -16.10 -10.03
C ASP A 149 -22.09 -14.63 -10.51
N GLN A 150 -23.12 -14.07 -11.16
CA GLN A 150 -23.17 -12.62 -11.42
C GLN A 150 -23.15 -11.80 -10.12
N LEU A 151 -23.76 -12.32 -9.05
CA LEU A 151 -23.86 -11.68 -7.73
C LEU A 151 -22.49 -11.59 -7.03
N ALA A 152 -21.67 -12.63 -7.09
CA ALA A 152 -20.33 -12.65 -6.49
C ALA A 152 -19.40 -11.60 -7.13
N ASN A 153 -19.54 -11.37 -8.43
CA ASN A 153 -18.78 -10.35 -9.15
C ASN A 153 -19.10 -8.93 -8.67
N HIS A 154 -20.37 -8.62 -8.43
CA HIS A 154 -20.79 -7.31 -7.91
C HIS A 154 -20.24 -7.03 -6.49
N TRP A 155 -20.28 -8.02 -5.60
CA TRP A 155 -19.73 -7.87 -4.24
C TRP A 155 -18.22 -7.70 -4.22
N SER A 156 -17.49 -8.44 -5.06
CA SER A 156 -16.04 -8.29 -5.18
C SER A 156 -15.64 -6.87 -5.64
N THR A 157 -16.39 -6.31 -6.58
CA THR A 157 -16.12 -4.97 -7.13
C THR A 157 -16.37 -3.87 -6.10
N LYS A 158 -17.42 -4.00 -5.27
CA LYS A 158 -17.67 -3.08 -4.14
C LYS A 158 -16.57 -3.15 -3.09
N LEU A 159 -16.06 -4.36 -2.79
CA LEU A 159 -14.94 -4.55 -1.85
C LEU A 159 -13.65 -3.91 -2.37
N GLU A 160 -13.35 -4.06 -3.67
CA GLU A 160 -12.20 -3.41 -4.32
C GLU A 160 -12.27 -1.89 -4.18
N LEU A 161 -13.41 -1.30 -4.52
CA LEU A 161 -13.64 0.13 -4.43
C LEU A 161 -13.50 0.63 -2.97
N LEU A 162 -14.12 -0.08 -2.02
CA LEU A 162 -14.03 0.25 -0.60
C LEU A 162 -12.57 0.20 -0.11
N ALA A 163 -11.84 -0.84 -0.48
CA ALA A 163 -10.43 -0.99 -0.11
C ALA A 163 -9.60 0.22 -0.58
N GLN A 164 -9.74 0.61 -1.84
CA GLN A 164 -9.00 1.74 -2.41
C GLN A 164 -9.35 3.07 -1.71
N ILE A 165 -10.64 3.34 -1.47
CA ILE A 165 -11.08 4.54 -0.76
C ILE A 165 -10.48 4.57 0.65
N VAL A 166 -10.50 3.45 1.37
CA VAL A 166 -9.93 3.36 2.73
C VAL A 166 -8.42 3.60 2.71
N ILE A 167 -7.68 2.98 1.78
CA ILE A 167 -6.23 3.20 1.64
C ILE A 167 -5.95 4.67 1.31
N LEU A 168 -6.70 5.25 0.38
CA LEU A 168 -6.53 6.63 -0.07
C LEU A 168 -6.76 7.60 1.10
N VAL A 169 -7.86 7.48 1.84
CA VAL A 169 -8.16 8.27 3.04
C VAL A 169 -7.08 8.07 4.11
N GLY A 170 -6.63 6.84 4.32
CA GLY A 170 -5.53 6.52 5.23
C GLY A 170 -4.22 7.23 4.85
N SER A 171 -3.94 7.34 3.55
CA SER A 171 -2.75 8.03 3.03
C SER A 171 -2.74 9.53 3.32
N PHE A 172 -3.91 10.17 3.38
CA PHE A 172 -4.07 11.60 3.69
C PHE A 172 -4.07 11.87 5.20
N ARG A 173 -4.67 10.98 6.00
CA ARG A 173 -4.67 11.11 7.47
C ARG A 173 -3.29 10.92 8.11
N GLY A 174 -2.38 10.24 7.41
CA GLY A 174 -0.96 10.23 7.75
C GLY A 174 -0.34 11.61 7.53
N LYS A 175 -0.42 12.48 8.55
CA LYS A 175 0.18 13.84 8.56
C LYS A 175 1.53 13.83 7.86
N THR A 176 1.66 14.66 6.82
CA THR A 176 2.87 14.84 6.03
C THR A 176 4.08 15.02 6.93
N PHE A 177 5.07 14.15 6.74
CA PHE A 177 6.39 14.33 7.33
C PHE A 177 6.97 15.60 6.69
N LYS A 178 7.19 16.64 7.49
CA LYS A 178 8.06 17.74 7.06
C LYS A 178 9.49 17.20 7.16
N PRO A 179 10.31 17.30 6.11
CA PRO A 179 11.71 16.93 6.19
C PRO A 179 12.35 17.76 7.30
N GLU A 180 12.97 17.03 8.21
CA GLU A 180 13.80 17.49 9.28
C GLU A 180 15.03 18.18 8.66
N SER A 181 15.02 19.51 8.65
CA SER A 181 16.21 20.32 8.37
C SER A 181 17.13 20.24 9.58
N ILE A 182 17.78 19.10 9.78
CA ILE A 182 18.88 18.97 10.72
C ILE A 182 20.13 18.79 9.87
N GLY A 183 20.99 19.80 9.92
CA GLY A 183 22.27 19.76 9.24
C GLY A 183 23.17 20.95 9.59
N LEU A 184 22.62 22.15 9.76
CA LEU A 184 23.43 23.36 10.01
C LEU A 184 22.93 24.26 11.16
N ALA A 185 21.64 24.19 11.53
CA ALA A 185 21.10 25.04 12.61
C ALA A 185 21.30 24.46 14.03
N SER A 186 21.77 23.22 14.16
CA SER A 186 21.89 22.54 15.46
C SER A 186 23.05 23.03 16.30
N ALA A 187 24.13 23.54 15.72
CA ALA A 187 25.23 24.12 16.50
C ALA A 187 24.89 25.54 16.98
N GLU A 188 24.28 26.36 16.12
CA GLU A 188 24.00 27.77 16.40
C GLU A 188 22.81 27.98 17.38
N ILE A 189 21.85 27.04 17.40
CA ILE A 189 20.71 27.07 18.34
C ILE A 189 21.11 26.61 19.76
N ILE A 190 22.15 25.77 19.90
CA ILE A 190 22.63 25.33 21.22
C ILE A 190 23.27 26.50 21.97
N ASP A 191 24.04 27.35 21.29
CA ASP A 191 24.65 28.55 21.90
C ASP A 191 23.61 29.63 22.27
N GLN A 192 22.55 29.82 21.47
CA GLN A 192 21.52 30.82 21.78
C GLN A 192 20.49 30.38 22.85
N ALA A 193 20.40 29.08 23.15
CA ALA A 193 19.48 28.57 24.18
C ALA A 193 20.00 28.80 25.62
N GLU A 194 21.28 29.10 25.81
CA GLU A 194 21.86 29.37 27.13
C GLU A 194 21.55 30.80 27.62
N SER A 195 21.29 31.76 26.72
CA SER A 195 20.98 33.17 27.06
C SER A 195 19.49 33.48 27.21
N HIS A 196 18.62 32.73 26.53
CA HIS A 196 17.18 32.88 26.62
C HIS A 196 16.54 31.52 26.92
N ALA A 197 15.75 31.43 27.98
CA ALA A 197 15.05 30.23 28.43
C ALA A 197 14.00 29.72 27.42
N LEU A 198 14.46 29.28 26.25
CA LEU A 198 13.65 28.93 25.12
C LEU A 198 13.11 27.50 25.26
N PRO A 199 11.88 27.24 24.83
CA PRO A 199 11.30 25.91 24.86
C PRO A 199 12.02 24.98 23.86
N ALA A 200 12.44 23.80 24.33
CA ALA A 200 13.12 22.81 23.49
C ALA A 200 12.27 22.47 22.26
N ARG A 201 12.90 22.35 21.10
CA ARG A 201 12.23 21.90 19.89
C ARG A 201 12.45 20.41 19.74
N CYS A 202 11.38 19.69 19.46
CA CYS A 202 11.51 18.29 19.11
C CYS A 202 12.22 18.17 17.75
N PRO A 203 13.27 17.33 17.65
CA PRO A 203 14.04 17.18 16.42
C PRO A 203 13.14 16.70 15.26
N GLN A 204 12.25 15.75 15.56
CA GLN A 204 11.41 15.13 14.54
C GLN A 204 10.18 15.96 14.13
N CYS A 205 9.65 16.82 15.01
CA CYS A 205 8.35 17.51 14.80
C CYS A 205 8.46 19.04 14.73
N GLY A 206 9.59 19.62 15.14
CA GLY A 206 9.82 21.07 15.26
C GLY A 206 8.92 21.78 16.28
N GLN A 207 8.02 21.05 16.95
CA GLN A 207 7.10 21.59 17.94
C GLN A 207 7.88 21.98 19.20
N HIS A 208 7.57 23.16 19.73
CA HIS A 208 8.04 23.59 21.04
C HIS A 208 7.47 22.69 22.15
N THR A 209 8.34 22.26 23.06
CA THR A 209 7.93 21.63 24.31
C THR A 209 7.35 22.68 25.25
N ILE A 210 6.38 22.28 26.06
CA ILE A 210 5.80 23.16 27.10
C ILE A 210 6.84 23.42 28.21
N ALA A 211 7.75 22.47 28.41
CA ALA A 211 8.85 22.60 29.36
C ALA A 211 10.06 23.27 28.70
N LYS A 212 10.74 24.11 29.48
CA LYS A 212 12.03 24.73 29.13
C LYS A 212 13.07 23.64 28.81
N ALA A 213 13.99 23.94 27.90
CA ALA A 213 15.13 23.06 27.64
C ALA A 213 15.97 22.93 28.92
N VAL A 214 16.16 21.70 29.40
CA VAL A 214 17.02 21.38 30.54
C VAL A 214 17.94 20.28 30.06
N ALA A 215 19.25 20.50 30.20
CA ALA A 215 20.27 19.54 29.80
C ALA A 215 20.03 18.19 30.49
N ASN A 216 20.23 17.10 29.75
CA ASN A 216 20.05 15.71 30.21
C ASN A 216 18.62 15.33 30.68
N ARG A 217 17.61 16.16 30.40
CA ARG A 217 16.20 15.78 30.63
C ARG A 217 15.61 15.09 29.40
N VAL A 218 14.85 14.02 29.64
CA VAL A 218 14.09 13.33 28.60
C VAL A 218 12.81 14.10 28.30
N PHE A 219 12.58 14.44 27.04
CA PHE A 219 11.37 15.10 26.56
C PHE A 219 10.56 14.17 25.65
N LYS A 220 9.23 14.32 25.68
CA LYS A 220 8.31 13.60 24.78
C LYS A 220 7.48 14.61 23.99
N CYS A 221 7.61 14.65 22.66
CA CYS A 221 6.80 15.56 21.81
C CYS A 221 5.33 15.13 21.89
N LYS A 222 4.42 16.00 22.36
CA LYS A 222 2.96 15.73 22.38
C LYS A 222 2.39 15.43 20.99
N LYS A 223 3.02 15.96 19.93
CA LYS A 223 2.53 15.83 18.54
C LYS A 223 2.98 14.54 17.85
N CYS A 224 4.25 14.16 17.97
CA CYS A 224 4.80 12.96 17.30
C CYS A 224 5.15 11.81 18.24
N SER A 225 5.04 12.00 19.57
CA SER A 225 5.40 11.03 20.61
C SER A 225 6.88 10.62 20.65
N THR A 226 7.74 11.28 19.89
CA THR A 226 9.18 11.05 19.89
C THR A 226 9.76 11.44 21.24
N VAL A 227 10.56 10.54 21.80
CA VAL A 227 11.34 10.74 23.01
C VAL A 227 12.73 11.19 22.59
N PHE A 228 13.20 12.30 23.14
CA PHE A 228 14.52 12.86 22.82
C PHE A 228 15.13 13.49 24.06
N THR A 229 16.46 13.50 24.10
CA THR A 229 17.28 14.14 25.14
C THR A 229 17.97 15.35 24.54
N VAL A 230 18.06 16.42 25.32
CA VAL A 230 18.86 17.60 24.97
C VAL A 230 20.21 17.43 25.64
N HIS A 231 21.25 17.20 24.83
CA HIS A 231 22.64 17.13 25.29
C HIS A 231 23.28 18.52 25.19
N LYS A 232 24.21 18.80 26.10
CA LYS A 232 25.03 20.02 26.07
C LYS A 232 26.07 19.91 24.96
#